data_AF-A0A9E3SPI7-F1
#
_entry.id   AF-A0A9E3SPI7-F1
#
_cell.length_a   1.000
_cell.length_b   1.000
_cell.length_c   1.000
_cell.angle_alpha   90.00
_cell.angle_beta   90.00
_cell.angle_gamma   90.00
#
_symmetry.space_group_name_H-M   'P 1'
#
loop_
_entity.id
_entity.type
_entity.pdbx_description
1 polymer ?
#
loop_
_entity_poly.entity_id
_entity_poly.type
_entity_poly.pdbx_seq_one_letter_code
_entity_poly.pdbx_strand_id
1 'polypeptide(L)'
;YSDDAWLLSSLPANLSGLPTIRLAAADMENESETYLQFDITVPARVYVTYDGDALDRPRWLRDWQRDDTHLEIDDGWRAVRVLKLYSKVFEPGTVVLGGNKARGWAGQIPTNYTVIVKAMV
;
A
#
# COMPACT_ATOMS: atom_id res chain seq x y z
N TYR A 1 1.68 11.27 -3.27
CA TYR A 1 2.90 10.41 -3.29
C TYR A 1 4.12 11.25 -2.94
N SER A 2 5.35 10.73 -2.93
CA SER A 2 6.55 11.55 -2.61
C SER A 2 6.95 12.52 -3.72
N ASP A 3 6.56 12.19 -4.96
CA ASP A 3 6.81 12.87 -6.24
C ASP A 3 5.57 13.60 -6.79
N ASP A 4 4.38 13.31 -6.25
CA ASP A 4 3.12 13.91 -6.67
C ASP A 4 2.29 14.48 -5.52
N ALA A 5 1.62 15.61 -5.79
CA ALA A 5 0.74 16.33 -4.87
C ALA A 5 -0.70 15.78 -4.80
N TRP A 6 -0.92 14.51 -5.19
CA TRP A 6 -2.25 13.88 -5.10
C TRP A 6 -2.77 13.89 -3.66
N LEU A 7 -4.06 14.13 -3.52
CA LEU A 7 -4.73 14.35 -2.24
C LEU A 7 -5.35 13.07 -1.72
N LEU A 8 -5.27 12.88 -0.39
CA LEU A 8 -5.99 11.84 0.30
C LEU A 8 -7.40 12.33 0.61
N SER A 9 -8.40 11.93 -0.18
CA SER A 9 -9.78 12.40 -0.04
C SER A 9 -10.55 11.66 1.06
N SER A 10 -10.17 10.42 1.37
CA SER A 10 -10.74 9.62 2.45
C SER A 10 -9.69 8.70 3.07
N LEU A 11 -9.65 8.65 4.41
CA LEU A 11 -8.78 7.79 5.22
C LEU A 11 -9.59 7.23 6.40
N PRO A 12 -9.59 5.91 6.63
CA PRO A 12 -10.20 5.33 7.82
C PRO A 12 -9.65 5.96 9.11
N ALA A 13 -10.53 6.39 10.00
CA ALA A 13 -10.15 7.16 11.20
C ALA A 13 -9.12 6.44 12.09
N ASN A 14 -9.17 5.11 12.14
CA ASN A 14 -8.24 4.25 12.88
C ASN A 14 -6.81 4.21 12.30
N LEU A 15 -6.61 4.78 11.12
CA LEU A 15 -5.31 4.89 10.44
C LEU A 15 -4.76 6.32 10.43
N SER A 16 -5.57 7.30 10.84
CA SER A 16 -5.14 8.70 10.91
C SER A 16 -4.03 8.89 11.93
N GLY A 17 -3.02 9.68 11.55
CA GLY A 17 -1.87 10.01 12.40
C GLY A 17 -0.82 8.89 12.56
N LEU A 18 -1.02 7.72 11.92
CA LEU A 18 -0.05 6.64 11.97
C LEU A 18 1.16 6.88 11.05
N PRO A 19 2.35 6.37 11.41
CA PRO A 19 3.52 6.38 10.53
C PRO A 19 3.18 5.80 9.15
N THR A 20 3.57 6.53 8.10
CA THR A 20 3.27 6.19 6.71
C THR A 20 4.52 6.32 5.85
N ILE A 21 4.76 5.33 4.99
CA ILE A 21 5.78 5.41 3.94
C ILE A 21 5.07 5.82 2.65
N ARG A 22 5.40 7.02 2.17
CA ARG A 22 4.94 7.56 0.89
C ARG A 22 5.95 7.19 -0.19
N LEU A 23 5.58 6.24 -1.04
CA LEU A 23 6.37 5.89 -2.21
C LEU A 23 6.22 6.93 -3.32
N ALA A 24 7.07 6.85 -4.34
CA ALA A 24 6.90 7.58 -5.59
C ALA A 24 5.76 6.95 -6.40
N ALA A 25 4.85 7.76 -6.94
CA ALA A 25 3.83 7.31 -7.87
C ALA A 25 4.47 6.78 -9.16
N ALA A 26 5.57 7.40 -9.61
CA ALA A 26 6.29 6.99 -10.81
C ALA A 26 6.82 5.54 -10.76
N ASP A 27 7.05 5.00 -9.56
CA ASP A 27 7.48 3.62 -9.35
C ASP A 27 6.32 2.58 -9.42
N MET A 28 5.11 2.99 -9.83
CA MET A 28 3.95 2.08 -9.96
C MET A 28 4.21 0.90 -10.92
N GLU A 29 5.19 1.02 -11.81
CA GLU A 29 5.60 0.00 -12.77
C GLU A 29 6.63 -1.00 -12.22
N ASN A 30 7.03 -0.89 -10.94
CA ASN A 30 8.08 -1.73 -10.37
C ASN A 30 7.65 -3.22 -10.30
N GLU A 31 8.43 -4.10 -10.93
CA GLU A 31 8.18 -5.55 -11.00
C GLU A 31 9.09 -6.39 -10.09
N SER A 32 9.98 -5.77 -9.31
CA SER A 32 10.96 -6.47 -8.48
C SER A 32 10.28 -7.28 -7.37
N GLU A 33 10.74 -8.50 -7.11
CA GLU A 33 10.26 -9.32 -5.98
C GLU A 33 10.65 -8.71 -4.62
N THR A 34 11.70 -7.88 -4.60
CA THR A 34 12.17 -7.10 -3.45
C THR A 34 12.28 -5.64 -3.87
N TYR A 35 11.48 -4.75 -3.26
CA TYR A 35 11.45 -3.32 -3.60
C TYR A 35 11.59 -2.43 -2.36
N LEU A 36 10.65 -2.53 -1.41
CA LEU A 36 10.67 -1.72 -0.19
C LEU A 36 11.14 -2.56 1.00
N GLN A 37 12.10 -2.01 1.76
CA GLN A 37 12.60 -2.61 3.00
C GLN A 37 12.61 -1.57 4.10
N PHE A 38 12.13 -1.95 5.29
CA PHE A 38 12.18 -1.11 6.48
C PHE A 38 12.18 -1.97 7.74
N ASP A 39 12.75 -1.44 8.81
CA ASP A 39 12.82 -2.14 10.09
C ASP A 39 11.68 -1.72 11.01
N ILE A 40 11.13 -2.70 11.74
CA ILE A 40 10.21 -2.48 12.86
C ILE A 40 10.82 -3.05 14.13
N THR A 41 10.65 -2.34 15.25
CA THR A 41 11.29 -2.69 16.54
C THR A 41 10.33 -3.32 17.54
N VAL A 42 9.03 -3.32 17.24
CA VAL A 42 7.96 -3.92 18.04
C VAL A 42 7.00 -4.66 17.10
N PRO A 43 6.24 -5.65 17.60
CA PRO A 43 5.17 -6.26 16.81
C PRO A 43 4.25 -5.18 16.24
N ALA A 44 4.01 -5.22 14.94
CA ALA A 44 3.24 -4.19 14.25
C ALA A 44 2.34 -4.79 13.18
N ARG A 45 1.17 -4.18 13.01
CA ARG A 45 0.33 -4.40 11.84
C ARG A 45 0.75 -3.43 10.75
N VAL A 46 1.19 -3.99 9.63
CA VAL A 46 1.50 -3.25 8.42
C VAL A 46 0.27 -3.29 7.52
N TYR A 47 -0.12 -2.14 7.02
CA TYR A 47 -1.19 -1.99 6.02
C TYR A 47 -0.58 -1.53 4.70
N VAL A 48 -1.11 -2.08 3.61
CA VAL A 48 -0.77 -1.73 2.24
C VAL A 48 -2.05 -1.38 1.50
N THR A 49 -2.04 -0.27 0.78
CA THR A 49 -3.09 0.05 -0.19
C THR A 49 -2.81 -0.62 -1.53
N TYR A 50 -3.84 -1.03 -2.26
CA TYR A 50 -3.67 -1.51 -3.63
C TYR A 50 -4.84 -1.06 -4.48
N ASP A 51 -4.59 -0.79 -5.75
CA ASP A 51 -5.59 -0.27 -6.67
C ASP A 51 -6.84 -1.16 -6.69
N GLY A 52 -8.00 -0.54 -6.50
CA GLY A 52 -9.30 -1.21 -6.42
C GLY A 52 -9.70 -1.90 -7.72
N ASP A 53 -9.21 -1.41 -8.86
CA ASP A 53 -9.53 -1.88 -10.21
C ASP A 53 -8.55 -2.94 -10.73
N ALA A 54 -7.56 -3.33 -9.91
CA ALA A 54 -6.67 -4.42 -10.24
C ALA A 54 -7.44 -5.74 -10.46
N LEU A 55 -7.09 -6.46 -11.53
CA LEU A 55 -7.65 -7.79 -11.82
C LEU A 55 -7.03 -8.86 -10.91
N ASP A 56 -5.72 -8.77 -10.68
CA ASP A 56 -4.99 -9.63 -9.75
C ASP A 56 -3.94 -8.84 -8.96
N ARG A 57 -3.66 -9.32 -7.75
CA ARG A 57 -2.61 -8.79 -6.86
C ARG A 57 -1.28 -9.52 -7.04
N PRO A 58 -0.13 -8.84 -6.86
CA PRO A 58 1.17 -9.46 -6.81
C PRO A 58 1.19 -10.57 -5.76
N ARG A 59 1.95 -11.64 -6.01
CA ARG A 59 1.99 -12.82 -5.14
C ARG A 59 2.30 -12.47 -3.68
N TRP A 60 3.20 -11.52 -3.44
CA TRP A 60 3.59 -11.10 -2.09
C TRP A 60 2.42 -10.52 -1.27
N LEU A 61 1.38 -9.98 -1.93
CA LEU A 61 0.20 -9.39 -1.30
C LEU A 61 -0.99 -10.36 -1.18
N ARG A 62 -0.96 -11.51 -1.88
CA ARG A 62 -2.14 -12.40 -1.99
C ARG A 62 -2.62 -12.94 -0.65
N ASP A 63 -1.69 -13.28 0.23
CA ASP A 63 -1.95 -13.89 1.54
C ASP A 63 -2.21 -12.86 2.64
N TRP A 64 -2.25 -11.57 2.30
CA TRP A 64 -2.60 -10.53 3.26
C TRP A 64 -4.11 -10.48 3.48
N GLN A 65 -4.51 -10.22 4.72
CA GLN A 65 -5.91 -10.05 5.07
C GLN A 65 -6.46 -8.81 4.36
N ARG A 66 -7.58 -8.96 3.64
CA ARG A 66 -8.30 -7.80 3.12
C ARG A 66 -9.12 -7.18 4.23
N ASP A 67 -8.99 -5.87 4.39
CA ASP A 67 -9.81 -5.08 5.31
C ASP A 67 -11.11 -4.65 4.60
N ASP A 68 -12.19 -4.44 5.36
CA ASP A 68 -13.50 -4.01 4.84
C ASP A 68 -13.55 -2.51 4.51
N THR A 69 -12.47 -1.79 4.81
CA THR A 69 -12.32 -0.36 4.53
C THR A 69 -11.38 -0.11 3.35
N HIS A 70 -11.39 1.12 2.86
CA HIS A 70 -10.56 1.55 1.76
C HIS A 70 -10.02 2.96 1.99
N LEU A 71 -9.06 3.32 1.16
CA LEU A 71 -8.47 4.64 1.06
C LEU A 71 -8.90 5.27 -0.26
N GLU A 72 -9.05 6.59 -0.30
CA GLU A 72 -9.36 7.29 -1.55
C GLU A 72 -8.30 8.34 -1.85
N ILE A 73 -7.87 8.37 -3.12
CA ILE A 73 -6.92 9.35 -3.63
C ILE A 73 -7.53 10.10 -4.79
N ASP A 74 -7.39 11.42 -4.76
CA ASP A 74 -7.72 12.33 -5.85
C ASP A 74 -6.42 12.84 -6.50
N ASP A 75 -6.25 12.52 -7.79
CA ASP A 75 -5.11 13.00 -8.59
C ASP A 75 -5.40 14.31 -9.32
N GLY A 76 -6.62 14.84 -9.23
CA GLY A 76 -7.07 16.07 -9.89
C GLY A 76 -7.34 15.94 -11.39
N TRP A 77 -7.08 14.78 -11.99
CA TRP A 77 -7.19 14.54 -13.44
C TRP A 77 -8.21 13.47 -13.78
N ARG A 78 -8.43 12.51 -12.89
CA ARG A 78 -9.31 11.35 -13.09
C ARG A 78 -10.36 11.30 -11.99
N ALA A 79 -11.28 10.34 -12.10
CA ALA A 79 -12.18 10.05 -11.00
C ALA A 79 -11.39 9.65 -9.74
N VAL A 80 -11.93 9.97 -8.57
CA VAL A 80 -11.39 9.56 -7.26
C VAL A 80 -11.15 8.06 -7.28
N ARG A 81 -9.93 7.67 -6.89
CA ARG A 81 -9.48 6.28 -6.93
C ARG A 81 -9.71 5.63 -5.60
N VAL A 82 -10.37 4.48 -5.63
CA VAL A 82 -10.54 3.62 -4.47
C VAL A 82 -9.35 2.67 -4.37
N LEU A 83 -8.63 2.73 -3.26
CA LEU A 83 -7.54 1.81 -2.93
C LEU A 83 -7.99 0.85 -1.83
N LYS A 84 -8.05 -0.43 -2.17
CA LYS A 84 -8.35 -1.50 -1.20
C LYS A 84 -7.23 -1.61 -0.18
N LEU A 85 -7.58 -1.83 1.08
CA LEU A 85 -6.61 -1.97 2.17
C LEU A 85 -6.37 -3.45 2.49
N TYR A 86 -5.10 -3.79 2.69
CA TYR A 86 -4.65 -5.13 3.06
C TYR A 86 -3.72 -5.04 4.26
N SER A 87 -3.81 -5.97 5.20
CA SER A 87 -2.98 -5.96 6.39
C SER A 87 -2.36 -7.32 6.73
N LYS A 88 -1.19 -7.24 7.38
CA LYS A 88 -0.47 -8.39 7.94
C LYS A 88 0.28 -7.96 9.20
N VAL A 89 0.37 -8.86 10.17
CA VAL A 89 1.17 -8.66 11.39
C VAL A 89 2.59 -9.14 11.12
N PHE A 90 3.56 -8.34 11.56
CA PHE A 90 4.98 -8.63 11.50
C PHE A 90 5.57 -8.56 12.91
N GLU A 91 6.46 -9.51 13.20
CA GLU A 91 7.34 -9.47 14.37
C GLU A 91 8.48 -8.47 14.17
N PRO A 92 9.15 -8.01 15.25
CA PRO A 92 10.32 -7.15 15.15
C PRO A 92 11.37 -7.69 14.16
N GLY A 93 11.89 -6.82 13.30
CA GLY A 93 12.84 -7.16 12.26
C GLY A 93 12.61 -6.39 10.96
N THR A 94 13.28 -6.82 9.89
CA THR A 94 13.17 -6.22 8.56
C THR A 94 11.93 -6.74 7.84
N VAL A 95 11.05 -5.82 7.47
CA VAL A 95 9.91 -6.07 6.58
C VAL A 95 10.37 -5.85 5.14
N VAL A 96 10.07 -6.81 4.27
CA VAL A 96 10.40 -6.76 2.84
C VAL A 96 9.12 -6.88 2.02
N LEU A 97 8.86 -5.89 1.16
CA LEU A 97 7.72 -5.86 0.24
C LEU A 97 8.21 -5.83 -1.20
N GLY A 98 7.48 -6.53 -2.08
CA GLY A 98 7.73 -6.53 -3.52
C GLY A 98 7.12 -5.33 -4.23
N GLY A 99 7.47 -5.15 -5.50
CA GLY A 99 6.96 -4.10 -6.37
C GLY A 99 5.45 -4.18 -6.61
N ASN A 100 4.88 -3.04 -7.01
CA ASN A 100 3.44 -2.88 -7.29
C ASN A 100 2.96 -3.79 -8.43
N LYS A 101 3.84 -4.05 -9.40
CA LYS A 101 3.68 -4.97 -10.54
C LYS A 101 4.60 -6.18 -10.42
N ALA A 102 4.95 -6.59 -9.21
CA ALA A 102 5.67 -7.85 -9.02
C ALA A 102 4.82 -9.05 -9.47
N ARG A 103 5.48 -10.20 -9.67
CA ARG A 103 4.89 -11.39 -10.27
C ARG A 103 3.49 -11.71 -9.74
N GLY A 104 2.55 -11.91 -10.66
CA GLY A 104 1.16 -12.30 -10.35
C GLY A 104 0.17 -11.14 -10.29
N TRP A 105 0.60 -9.90 -10.53
CA TRP A 105 -0.30 -8.79 -10.78
C TRP A 105 -1.03 -8.93 -12.13
N ALA A 106 -2.20 -8.29 -12.26
CA ALA A 106 -2.87 -8.08 -13.55
C ALA A 106 -3.83 -6.89 -13.49
N GLY A 107 -4.10 -6.26 -14.63
CA GLY A 107 -5.08 -5.16 -14.76
C GLY A 107 -4.46 -3.80 -15.04
N GLN A 108 -5.22 -2.73 -14.81
CA GLN A 108 -4.73 -1.36 -14.87
C GLN A 108 -4.56 -0.85 -13.45
N ILE A 109 -3.32 -0.57 -13.04
CA ILE A 109 -3.00 -0.11 -11.69
C ILE A 109 -2.22 1.22 -11.76
N PRO A 110 -2.89 2.34 -12.10
CA PRO A 110 -2.28 3.66 -12.29
C PRO A 110 -1.80 4.35 -11.01
N THR A 111 -1.69 3.60 -9.91
CA THR A 111 -1.21 4.09 -8.61
C THR A 111 -0.22 3.10 -8.02
N ASN A 112 0.83 3.61 -7.39
CA ASN A 112 1.69 2.79 -6.53
C ASN A 112 1.00 2.54 -5.19
N TYR A 113 1.43 1.53 -4.44
CA TYR A 113 0.91 1.32 -3.09
C TYR A 113 1.49 2.32 -2.08
N THR A 114 0.82 2.48 -0.95
CA THR A 114 1.32 3.18 0.24
C THR A 114 1.32 2.24 1.44
N VAL A 115 2.22 2.48 2.39
CA VAL A 115 2.38 1.64 3.58
C VAL A 115 2.06 2.44 4.82
N ILE A 116 1.21 1.90 5.70
CA ILE A 116 0.90 2.47 7.02
C ILE A 116 1.28 1.44 8.09
N VAL A 117 1.90 1.88 9.18
CA VAL A 117 2.36 0.98 10.25
C VAL A 117 1.67 1.31 11.57
N LYS A 118 1.06 0.32 12.21
CA LYS A 118 0.44 0.42 13.54
C LYS A 118 1.14 -0.51 14.52
N ALA A 119 1.84 0.05 15.50
CA ALA A 119 2.41 -0.73 16.60
C ALA A 119 1.29 -1.44 17.40
N MET A 120 1.55 -2.67 17.81
CA MET A 120 0.67 -3.48 18.68
C MET A 120 1.22 -3.43 20.11
N VAL A 121 1.27 -2.22 20.66
CA VAL A 121 1.68 -1.96 22.06
C VAL A 121 0.48 -1.89 22.98
#